data_AF-A0A425WMV9-F1
#
_entry.id   AF-A0A425WMV9-F1
#
_cell.length_a   1.000
_cell.length_b   1.000
_cell.length_c   1.000
_cell.angle_alpha   90.00
_cell.angle_beta   90.00
_cell.angle_gamma   90.00
#
_symmetry.space_group_name_H-M   'P 1'
#
loop_
_entity.id
_entity.type
_entity.pdbx_description
1 polymer ?
#
loop_
_entity_poly.entity_id
_entity_poly.type
_entity_poly.pdbx_seq_one_letter_code
_entity_poly.pdbx_strand_id
1 'polypeptide(L)' 'MEKAFEYRIYPSQAQKVQLAKTFGCCRWVYNRVLTLRKDEYAQNSKMHSINFSITQIPLWKRTEAPWLRQADALALQQAP' A
#
# COMPACT_ATOMS: atom_id res chain seq x y z
N MET A 1 -6.87 8.37 -35.28
CA MET A 1 -5.52 8.96 -35.15
C MET A 1 -5.17 8.89 -33.68
N GLU A 2 -4.35 7.93 -33.26
CA GLU A 2 -3.94 7.80 -31.86
C GLU A 2 -2.77 8.75 -31.58
N LYS A 3 -2.82 9.45 -30.44
CA LYS A 3 -1.77 10.36 -29.99
C LYS A 3 -1.29 9.89 -28.62
N ALA A 4 0.03 9.79 -28.45
CA ALA A 4 0.67 9.58 -27.17
C ALA A 4 1.46 10.83 -26.79
N PHE A 5 1.53 11.11 -25.48
CA PHE A 5 2.26 12.24 -24.94
C PHE A 5 3.22 11.75 -23.87
N GLU A 6 4.43 12.31 -23.87
CA GLU A 6 5.43 12.07 -22.84
C GLU A 6 5.59 13.33 -21.99
N TYR A 7 5.52 13.17 -20.68
CA TYR A 7 5.69 14.27 -19.73
C TYR A 7 6.69 13.88 -18.66
N ARG A 8 7.52 14.84 -18.26
CA ARG A 8 8.36 14.73 -17.07
C ARG A 8 7.79 15.59 -15.97
N ILE A 9 7.57 14.99 -14.81
CA ILE A 9 7.11 15.69 -13.61
C ILE A 9 8.33 16.14 -12.81
N TYR A 10 8.30 17.37 -12.31
CA TYR A 10 9.32 17.93 -11.41
C TYR A 10 8.69 18.29 -10.07
N PRO A 11 8.64 17.35 -9.11
CA PRO A 11 7.97 17.59 -7.85
C PRO A 11 8.71 18.62 -6.99
N SER A 12 7.96 19.47 -6.30
CA SER A 12 8.47 20.36 -5.26
C SER A 12 9.01 19.54 -4.08
N GLN A 13 9.79 20.16 -3.18
CA GLN A 13 10.33 19.46 -2.02
C GLN A 13 9.24 18.83 -1.15
N ALA A 14 8.12 19.54 -0.94
CA ALA A 14 6.98 19.02 -0.20
C ALA A 14 6.35 17.79 -0.89
N GLN A 15 6.23 17.83 -2.23
CA GLN A 15 5.71 16.70 -3.01
C GLN A 15 6.65 15.49 -2.96
N LYS A 16 7.98 15.70 -3.03
CA LYS A 16 8.97 14.60 -2.88
C LYS A 16 8.83 13.91 -1.53
N VAL A 17 8.69 14.69 -0.45
CA VAL A 17 8.47 14.15 0.90
C VAL A 17 7.15 13.37 0.96
N GLN A 18 6.08 13.89 0.37
CA GLN A 18 4.78 13.21 0.37
C GLN A 18 4.82 11.92 -0.44
N LEU A 19 5.47 11.90 -1.60
CA LEU A 19 5.69 10.70 -2.42
C LEU A 19 6.48 9.64 -1.65
N ALA A 20 7.57 10.04 -0.98
CA ALA A 20 8.37 9.12 -0.17
C ALA A 20 7.55 8.50 0.97
N LYS A 21 6.72 9.30 1.66
CA LYS A 21 5.79 8.80 2.68
C LYS A 21 4.80 7.81 2.10
N THR A 22 4.16 8.16 0.97
CA THR A 22 3.19 7.28 0.30
C THR A 22 3.82 5.95 -0.11
N PHE A 23 4.97 5.98 -0.78
CA PHE A 23 5.67 4.75 -1.20
C PHE A 23 6.13 3.91 -0.02
N GLY A 24 6.63 4.53 1.05
CA GLY A 24 6.99 3.84 2.28
C GLY A 24 5.79 3.14 2.93
N CYS A 25 4.65 3.83 3.02
CA CYS A 25 3.41 3.26 3.54
C CYS A 25 2.90 2.09 2.66
N CYS A 26 2.85 2.26 1.34
CA CYS A 26 2.44 1.19 0.41
C CYS A 26 3.37 -0.03 0.52
N ARG A 27 4.69 0.19 0.59
CA ARG A 27 5.68 -0.89 0.75
C ARG A 27 5.46 -1.67 2.04
N TRP A 28 5.18 -0.98 3.14
CA TRP A 28 4.89 -1.62 4.42
C TRP A 28 3.60 -2.45 4.36
N VAL A 29 2.52 -1.91 3.78
CA VAL A 29 1.25 -2.63 3.61
C VAL A 29 1.45 -3.89 2.76
N TYR A 30 2.12 -3.77 1.62
CA TYR A 30 2.44 -4.91 0.75
C TYR A 30 3.17 -6.01 1.52
N ASN A 31 4.23 -5.64 2.26
CA ASN A 31 5.02 -6.61 3.02
C ASN A 31 4.18 -7.28 4.12
N ARG A 32 3.33 -6.52 4.84
CA ARG A 32 2.42 -7.09 5.85
C ARG A 32 1.44 -8.09 5.26
N VAL A 33 0.83 -7.75 4.13
CA VAL A 33 -0.10 -8.66 3.45
C VAL A 33 0.62 -9.89 2.92
N LEU A 34 1.83 -9.74 2.38
CA LEU A 34 2.65 -10.86 1.93
C LEU A 34 2.97 -11.81 3.08
N THR A 35 3.32 -11.30 4.27
CA THR A 35 3.54 -12.13 5.46
C THR A 35 2.26 -12.87 5.84
N LEU A 36 1.12 -12.18 5.97
CA LEU A 36 -0.16 -12.83 6.30
C LEU A 36 -0.52 -13.95 5.33
N ARG A 37 -0.34 -13.72 4.03
CA ARG A 37 -0.63 -14.74 3.00
C ARG A 37 0.30 -15.94 3.11
N LYS A 38 1.58 -15.73 3.42
CA LYS A 38 2.55 -16.81 3.63
C LYS A 38 2.20 -17.64 4.86
N ASP A 39 1.84 -16.98 5.95
CA ASP A 39 1.48 -17.65 7.21
C ASP A 39 0.20 -18.49 7.04
N GLU A 40 -0.82 -17.93 6.40
CA GLU A 40 -2.07 -18.64 6.10
C GLU A 40 -1.84 -19.84 5.17
N TYR A 41 -0.99 -19.68 4.15
CA TYR A 41 -0.68 -20.78 3.24
C TYR A 41 0.08 -21.90 3.96
N ALA A 42 1.02 -21.56 4.84
CA ALA A 42 1.75 -22.54 5.63
C ALA A 42 0.84 -23.32 6.59
N GLN A 43 -0.19 -22.68 7.15
CA GLN A 43 -1.10 -23.31 8.13
C GLN A 43 -2.23 -24.09 7.47
N ASN A 44 -2.87 -23.50 6.45
CA ASN A 44 -4.15 -23.97 5.91
C ASN A 44 -4.08 -24.37 4.43
N SER A 45 -2.91 -24.28 3.78
CA SER A 45 -2.73 -24.45 2.33
C SER A 45 -3.68 -23.57 1.49
N LYS A 46 -4.08 -22.42 2.05
CA LYS A 46 -5.02 -21.46 1.45
C LYS A 46 -4.38 -20.07 1.42
N MET A 47 -4.88 -19.22 0.53
CA MET A 47 -4.41 -17.85 0.39
C MET A 47 -5.58 -16.90 0.68
N HIS A 48 -5.35 -15.89 1.52
CA HIS A 48 -6.37 -14.87 1.74
C HIS A 48 -6.62 -14.06 0.46
N SER A 49 -7.89 -13.71 0.26
CA SER A 49 -8.28 -12.81 -0.83
C SER A 49 -7.71 -11.41 -0.61
N ILE A 50 -7.51 -10.67 -1.70
CA ILE A 50 -7.09 -9.27 -1.65
C ILE A 50 -8.05 -8.40 -0.83
N ASN A 51 -9.36 -8.65 -0.94
CA ASN A 51 -10.37 -7.92 -0.19
C ASN A 51 -10.22 -8.13 1.33
N PHE A 52 -9.89 -9.34 1.78
CA PHE A 52 -9.59 -9.60 3.18
C PHE A 52 -8.36 -8.83 3.65
N SER A 53 -7.31 -8.75 2.82
CA SER A 53 -6.10 -8.00 3.14
C SER A 53 -6.37 -6.49 3.30
N ILE A 54 -7.21 -5.93 2.42
CA ILE A 54 -7.60 -4.52 2.45
C ILE A 54 -8.36 -4.16 3.74
N THR A 55 -9.21 -5.05 4.25
CA THR A 55 -9.99 -4.80 5.48
C THR A 55 -9.12 -4.74 6.74
N GLN A 56 -7.86 -5.19 6.69
CA GLN A 56 -6.90 -5.08 7.79
C GLN A 56 -6.26 -3.69 7.92
N ILE A 57 -6.21 -2.91 6.82
CA ILE A 57 -5.54 -1.60 6.80
C ILE A 57 -6.12 -0.62 7.85
N PRO A 58 -7.45 -0.51 8.04
CA PRO A 58 -8.02 0.33 9.11
C PRO A 58 -7.60 -0.12 10.52
N LEU A 59 -7.45 -1.42 10.75
CA LEU A 59 -6.98 -1.96 12.03
C LEU A 59 -5.52 -1.55 12.26
N TRP A 60 -4.63 -1.78 11.30
CA TRP A 60 -3.22 -1.38 11.41
C TRP A 60 -3.03 0.12 11.61
N LYS A 61 -3.86 0.95 10.96
CA LYS A 61 -3.87 2.41 11.22
C LYS A 61 -4.18 2.71 12.68
N ARG A 62 -5.01 1.93 13.37
CA ARG A 62 -5.38 2.17 14.77
C ARG A 62 -4.37 1.60 15.76
N THR A 63 -3.68 0.52 15.41
CA THR A 63 -2.83 -0.23 16.33
C THR A 63 -1.35 -0.11 16.00
N GLU A 64 -0.90 -0.78 14.94
CA GLU A 64 0.51 -1.05 14.68
C GLU A 64 1.25 0.08 13.94
N ALA A 65 0.54 0.73 13.02
CA ALA A 65 1.13 1.70 12.11
C ALA A 65 0.24 2.96 11.96
N PRO A 66 0.12 3.79 13.02
CA PRO A 66 -0.66 5.04 12.95
C PRO A 66 -0.23 6.00 11.83
N TRP A 67 1.04 5.94 11.46
CA TRP A 67 1.66 6.74 10.41
C TRP A 67 1.17 6.39 9.00
N LEU A 68 0.48 5.26 8.79
CA LEU A 68 -0.22 4.97 7.52
C LEU A 68 -1.32 6.00 7.21
N ARG A 69 -1.77 6.80 8.19
CA ARG A 69 -2.69 7.93 7.94
C ARG A 69 -2.05 9.06 7.13
N GLN A 70 -0.73 9.08 6.99
CA GLN A 70 -0.01 10.10 6.22
C GLN A 70 -0.06 9.86 4.71
N ALA A 71 -0.50 8.67 4.27
CA ALA A 71 -0.64 8.30 2.87
C ALA A 71 -2.11 8.27 2.44
N ASP A 72 -2.32 8.44 1.13
CA ASP A 72 -3.65 8.36 0.52
C ASP A 72 -4.29 6.98 0.75
N ALA A 73 -5.60 6.98 1.01
CA ALA A 73 -6.31 5.75 1.35
C ALA A 73 -6.38 4.79 0.17
N LEU A 74 -6.62 5.29 -1.05
CA LEU A 74 -6.70 4.47 -2.26
C LEU A 74 -5.34 3.86 -2.58
N ALA A 75 -4.25 4.63 -2.48
CA ALA A 75 -2.89 4.13 -2.68
C ALA A 75 -2.54 2.96 -1.75
N LEU A 76 -3.01 2.97 -0.50
CA LEU A 76 -2.80 1.87 0.44
C LEU A 76 -3.67 0.65 0.11
N GLN A 77 -4.90 0.84 -0.34
CA GLN A 77 -5.80 -0.24 -0.71
C GLN A 77 -5.35 -0.96 -1.99
N GLN A 78 -4.65 -0.26 -2.89
CA GLN A 78 -4.11 -0.81 -4.14
C GLN A 78 -2.69 -1.39 -4.00
N ALA A 79 -2.08 -1.30 -2.82
CA ALA A 79 -0.73 -1.81 -2.58
C ALA A 79 -0.60 -3.36 -2.50
N PRO A 80 -1.53 -4.12 -1.90
CA PRO A 80 -1.40 -5.57 -1.71
C PRO A 80 -1.78 -6.45 -2.91
#